data_AF-A0A210QXS1-F1
#
_entry.id   AF-A0A210QXS1-F1
#
_cell.length_a   1.000
_cell.length_b   1.000
_cell.length_c   1.000
_cell.angle_alpha   90.00
_cell.angle_beta   90.00
_cell.angle_gamma   90.00
#
_symmetry.space_group_name_H-M   'P 1'
#
loop_
_entity.id
_entity.type
_entity.pdbx_description
1 polymer ?
#
loop_
_entity_poly.entity_id
_entity_poly.type
_entity_poly.pdbx_seq_one_letter_code
_entity_poly.pdbx_strand_id
1 'polypeptide(L)'
;MVNCSICLDAIKTPTCCIPCGHVFCNMCIGRWQRQHAYNGTTRDCPQCRCQIEQAQIIRFDTSEEVNDIEYDDAVDNPWDVSDVGTILKSLENIWKRSQVRQILKTGQARILSYDCVKCMWDCARNGWNNGKQFVGEIQEADGLENKLNLVKMRLHQGFSHCKHRVMHHPLTEALKRKWAGLSEDWKHVLAISLAVLVVLLLVDVQHKDGLIQSVIFPVFHTFFFIFHELLACLVYIVVRPLYCSFLCTMEVASTLADVTVETLVSVIQMIMAFIVLPMTMALGLIQVVTATVGTIMRTLIPLFILLYFISPSVQHHCRAVLARLQHQNHNQEQGN
;
A
#
# COMPACT_ATOMS: atom_id res chain seq x y z
N MET A 1 19.09 -7.63 19.25
CA MET A 1 20.47 -7.30 19.66
C MET A 1 21.31 -7.07 18.43
N VAL A 2 22.20 -6.06 18.46
CA VAL A 2 23.12 -5.77 17.33
C VAL A 2 24.41 -6.58 17.53
N ASN A 3 24.70 -7.48 16.61
CA ASN A 3 25.90 -8.33 16.65
C ASN A 3 27.00 -7.73 15.74
N CYS A 4 28.26 -7.90 16.12
CA CYS A 4 29.39 -7.47 15.31
C CYS A 4 29.61 -8.43 14.14
N SER A 5 29.59 -7.96 12.90
CA SER A 5 29.80 -8.83 11.72
C SER A 5 31.24 -9.34 11.55
N ILE A 6 32.19 -8.93 12.39
CA ILE A 6 33.57 -9.45 12.40
C ILE A 6 33.71 -10.65 13.36
N CYS A 7 33.30 -10.51 14.63
CA CYS A 7 33.43 -11.57 15.63
C CYS A 7 32.15 -12.39 15.84
N LEU A 8 31.04 -11.98 15.22
CA LEU A 8 29.70 -12.60 15.31
C LEU A 8 29.06 -12.57 16.71
N ASP A 9 29.71 -11.94 17.69
CA ASP A 9 29.21 -11.74 19.06
C ASP A 9 28.50 -10.39 19.26
N ALA A 10 27.86 -10.21 20.42
CA ALA A 10 27.31 -8.93 20.87
C ALA A 10 28.39 -7.82 20.88
N ILE A 11 28.03 -6.62 20.39
CA ILE A 11 28.99 -5.52 20.23
C ILE A 11 29.47 -5.00 21.58
N LYS A 12 30.77 -5.17 21.85
CA LYS A 12 31.47 -4.58 23.00
C LYS A 12 32.16 -3.29 22.55
N THR A 13 31.87 -2.16 23.19
CA THR A 13 32.38 -0.81 22.82
C THR A 13 32.10 -0.46 21.35
N PRO A 14 30.86 -0.02 21.02
CA PRO A 14 30.44 0.18 19.64
C PRO A 14 31.24 1.28 18.96
N THR A 15 31.75 0.99 17.78
CA THR A 15 32.51 1.94 16.96
C THR A 15 31.89 2.00 15.57
N CYS A 16 31.46 3.20 15.18
CA CYS A 16 30.82 3.47 13.90
C CYS A 16 31.83 3.96 12.86
N CYS A 17 31.72 3.42 11.64
CA CYS A 17 32.53 3.81 10.48
C CYS A 17 31.84 4.93 9.69
N ILE A 18 32.52 6.06 9.47
CA ILE A 18 32.01 7.20 8.70
C ILE A 18 32.62 7.15 7.28
N PRO A 19 31.83 7.32 6.21
CA PRO A 19 30.43 7.76 6.19
C PRO A 19 29.36 6.64 6.21
N CYS A 20 29.75 5.37 6.12
CA CYS A 20 28.79 4.29 5.84
C CYS A 20 27.87 3.89 7.00
N GLY A 21 28.15 4.33 8.23
CA GLY A 21 27.29 4.12 9.41
C GLY A 21 27.36 2.72 10.05
N HIS A 22 28.17 1.79 9.52
CA HIS A 22 28.28 0.43 10.05
C HIS A 22 29.02 0.39 11.39
N VAL A 23 28.49 -0.39 12.34
CA VAL A 23 28.97 -0.46 13.74
C VAL A 23 29.62 -1.81 14.04
N PHE A 24 30.78 -1.78 14.69
CA PHE A 24 31.55 -2.96 15.09
C PHE A 24 32.08 -2.80 16.51
N CYS A 25 32.61 -3.88 17.12
CA CYS A 25 33.42 -3.73 18.32
C CYS A 25 34.67 -2.90 18.00
N ASN A 26 35.04 -1.95 18.88
CA ASN A 26 36.22 -1.10 18.72
C ASN A 26 37.50 -1.91 18.40
N MET A 27 37.70 -3.00 19.14
CA MET A 27 38.84 -3.89 18.91
C MET A 27 38.80 -4.60 17.57
N CYS A 28 37.62 -5.02 17.10
CA CYS A 28 37.46 -5.74 15.85
C CYS A 28 37.78 -4.84 14.65
N ILE A 29 37.16 -3.65 14.59
CA ILE A 29 37.43 -2.72 13.49
C ILE A 29 38.86 -2.17 13.52
N GLY A 30 39.42 -1.94 14.72
CA GLY A 30 40.81 -1.52 14.87
C GLY A 30 41.84 -2.59 14.47
N ARG A 31 41.52 -3.89 14.62
CA ARG A 31 42.36 -4.99 14.10
C ARG A 31 42.27 -5.08 12.59
N TRP A 32 41.06 -5.02 12.05
CA TRP A 32 40.80 -5.03 10.60
C TRP A 32 41.58 -3.92 9.89
N GLN A 33 41.46 -2.67 10.37
CA GLN A 33 42.17 -1.53 9.79
C GLN A 33 43.69 -1.68 9.85
N ARG A 34 44.24 -2.29 10.90
CA ARG A 34 45.69 -2.54 11.01
C ARG A 34 46.18 -3.64 10.08
N GLN A 35 45.41 -4.71 9.92
CA GLN A 35 45.76 -5.81 9.02
C GLN A 35 45.72 -5.37 7.54
N HIS A 36 44.74 -4.54 7.18
CA HIS A 36 44.58 -4.07 5.81
C HIS A 36 45.40 -2.82 5.46
N ALA A 37 45.93 -2.10 6.46
CA ALA A 37 46.85 -0.97 6.23
C ALA A 37 48.22 -1.41 5.69
N TYR A 38 48.65 -2.64 5.94
CA TYR A 38 49.95 -3.14 5.47
C TYR A 38 49.95 -3.51 3.97
N ASN A 39 48.78 -3.79 3.39
CA ASN A 39 48.65 -4.25 2.00
C ASN A 39 48.37 -3.12 1.00
N GLY A 40 48.56 -1.84 1.38
CA GLY A 40 48.33 -0.69 0.51
C GLY A 40 46.86 -0.39 0.19
N THR A 41 45.93 -1.21 0.68
CA THR A 41 44.48 -0.96 0.59
C THR A 41 44.02 0.07 1.61
N THR A 42 43.12 0.95 1.18
CA THR A 42 42.48 1.97 2.00
C THR A 42 41.74 1.34 3.19
N ARG A 43 41.50 2.13 4.24
CA ARG A 43 40.79 1.68 5.45
C ARG A 43 39.33 1.38 5.09
N ASP A 44 39.03 0.23 4.51
CA ASP A 44 37.69 -0.04 3.99
C ASP A 44 36.81 -0.74 5.04
N CYS A 45 35.51 -0.45 4.98
CA CYS A 45 34.51 -1.08 5.83
C CYS A 45 34.39 -2.57 5.49
N PRO A 46 34.48 -3.49 6.46
CA PRO A 46 34.37 -4.94 6.20
C PRO A 46 33.03 -5.33 5.55
N GLN A 47 31.95 -4.59 5.84
CA GLN A 47 30.59 -4.93 5.42
C GLN A 47 30.23 -4.39 4.03
N CYS A 48 30.64 -3.16 3.71
CA CYS A 48 30.24 -2.48 2.48
C CYS A 48 31.41 -2.05 1.58
N ARG A 49 32.64 -2.28 2.03
CA ARG A 49 33.89 -1.91 1.32
C ARG A 49 34.04 -0.43 0.99
N CYS A 50 33.21 0.44 1.58
CA CYS A 50 33.38 1.88 1.49
C CYS A 50 34.60 2.33 2.30
N GLN A 51 35.32 3.33 1.80
CA GLN A 51 36.45 3.92 2.50
C GLN A 51 36.00 4.57 3.82
N ILE A 52 36.66 4.19 4.92
CA ILE A 52 36.45 4.73 6.25
C ILE A 52 37.35 5.96 6.41
N GLU A 53 36.73 7.13 6.49
CA GLU A 53 37.42 8.39 6.77
C GLU A 53 37.72 8.50 8.28
N GLN A 54 36.74 8.14 9.10
CA GLN A 54 36.84 8.22 10.55
C GLN A 54 36.10 7.05 11.22
N ALA A 55 36.68 6.54 12.31
CA ALA A 55 36.03 5.60 13.22
C ALA A 55 35.75 6.31 14.56
N GLN A 56 34.50 6.30 15.01
CA GLN A 56 34.09 6.98 16.25
C GLN A 56 33.47 5.99 17.23
N ILE A 57 33.96 5.99 18.47
CA ILE A 57 33.36 5.22 19.56
C ILE A 57 32.04 5.88 19.93
N ILE A 58 30.96 5.12 19.85
CA ILE A 58 29.63 5.52 20.31
C ILE A 58 29.49 4.99 21.73
N ARG A 59 29.19 5.88 22.67
CA ARG A 59 28.77 5.50 24.01
C ARG A 59 27.26 5.43 24.01
N PHE A 60 26.71 4.24 24.20
CA PHE A 60 25.36 4.11 24.70
C PHE A 60 25.47 4.30 26.21
N ASP A 61 24.82 5.31 26.77
CA ASP A 61 24.63 5.40 28.22
C ASP A 61 23.66 4.27 28.61
N THR A 62 24.17 3.05 28.68
CA THR A 62 23.52 1.99 29.44
C THR A 62 23.85 2.27 30.90
N SER A 63 22.92 2.88 31.61
CA SER A 63 22.90 2.81 33.07
C SER A 63 22.85 1.34 33.44
N GLU A 64 23.95 0.81 33.96
CA GLU A 64 24.05 -0.18 35.06
C GLU A 64 25.36 -0.97 34.96
N GLU A 65 26.33 -0.55 35.78
CA GLU A 65 27.23 -1.47 36.47
C GLU A 65 27.21 -1.06 37.95
N VAL A 66 26.36 -1.70 38.75
CA VAL A 66 26.55 -1.83 40.20
C VAL A 66 26.13 -3.25 40.61
N ASN A 67 27.04 -3.90 41.33
CA ASN A 67 26.99 -5.26 41.84
C ASN A 67 25.78 -5.53 42.75
N ASP A 68 25.40 -6.82 42.79
CA ASP A 68 24.81 -7.59 43.89
C ASP A 68 24.22 -6.77 45.06
N ILE A 69 22.89 -6.77 45.20
CA ILE A 69 22.11 -6.98 46.45
C ILE A 69 20.60 -7.01 46.11
N GLU A 70 20.00 -8.17 46.43
CA GLU A 70 18.67 -8.43 47.00
C GLU A 70 17.38 -7.83 46.40
N TYR A 71 16.39 -8.74 46.30
CA TYR A 71 15.06 -8.65 45.72
C TYR A 71 14.16 -7.67 46.50
N ASP A 72 13.51 -6.72 45.82
CA ASP A 72 12.25 -6.14 46.31
C ASP A 72 11.32 -5.75 45.15
N ASP A 73 10.05 -6.11 45.32
CA ASP A 73 8.99 -6.07 44.33
C ASP A 73 8.48 -4.64 44.10
N ALA A 74 8.81 -4.05 42.94
CA ALA A 74 8.02 -2.98 42.34
C ALA A 74 8.24 -2.98 40.82
N VAL A 75 7.29 -3.55 40.09
CA VAL A 75 7.24 -3.47 38.62
C VAL A 75 6.84 -2.04 38.25
N ASP A 76 7.83 -1.16 38.10
CA ASP A 76 7.66 0.12 37.46
C ASP A 76 7.53 -0.07 35.93
N ASN A 77 6.55 0.64 35.39
CA ASN A 77 6.14 0.57 34.00
C ASN A 77 7.29 1.00 33.05
N PRO A 78 7.77 0.13 32.13
CA PRO A 78 8.89 0.44 31.22
C PRO A 78 8.65 1.56 30.19
N TRP A 79 7.51 2.24 30.25
CA TRP A 79 7.08 3.28 29.31
C TRP A 79 7.08 4.69 29.89
N ASP A 80 7.63 4.93 31.09
CA ASP A 80 7.83 6.31 31.56
C ASP A 80 9.07 6.94 30.91
N VAL A 81 8.89 7.37 29.66
CA VAL A 81 9.89 8.04 28.82
C VAL A 81 10.12 9.46 29.35
N SER A 82 10.90 9.57 30.43
CA SER A 82 11.28 10.84 31.03
C SER A 82 12.41 11.58 30.32
N ASP A 83 13.00 11.03 29.24
CA ASP A 83 14.20 11.63 28.64
C ASP A 83 14.07 12.16 27.21
N VAL A 84 12.94 12.81 26.93
CA VAL A 84 12.77 13.70 25.77
C VAL A 84 13.88 14.77 25.74
N GLY A 85 14.39 15.17 26.91
CA GLY A 85 15.50 16.13 27.04
C GLY A 85 16.80 15.66 26.38
N THR A 86 17.17 14.41 26.55
CA THR A 86 18.39 13.84 25.95
C THR A 86 18.25 13.63 24.44
N ILE A 87 17.05 13.26 23.96
CA ILE A 87 16.75 13.18 22.52
C ILE A 87 16.84 14.57 21.88
N LEU A 88 16.23 15.58 22.50
CA LEU A 88 16.29 16.96 22.01
C LEU A 88 17.71 17.54 22.02
N LYS A 89 18.51 17.27 23.07
CA LYS A 89 19.93 17.67 23.11
C LYS A 89 20.76 16.98 22.02
N SER A 90 20.47 15.72 21.74
CA SER A 90 21.15 14.97 20.67
C SER A 90 20.79 15.51 19.29
N LEU A 91 19.51 15.79 19.04
CA LEU A 91 19.04 16.43 17.82
C LEU A 91 19.59 17.86 17.67
N GLU A 92 19.66 18.63 18.75
CA GLU A 92 20.26 19.96 18.76
C GLU A 92 21.76 19.89 18.40
N ASN A 93 22.49 18.91 18.92
CA ASN A 93 23.91 18.70 18.62
C ASN A 93 24.13 18.26 17.16
N ILE A 94 23.26 17.41 16.61
CA ILE A 94 23.27 17.02 15.18
C ILE A 94 22.97 18.24 14.30
N TRP A 95 21.91 19.00 14.61
CA TRP A 95 21.56 20.23 13.88
C TRP A 95 22.68 21.25 13.94
N LYS A 96 23.33 21.43 15.11
CA LYS A 96 24.44 22.36 15.29
C LYS A 96 25.63 22.03 14.36
N ARG A 97 25.82 20.76 14.03
CA ARG A 97 26.92 20.22 13.20
C ARG A 97 26.54 19.99 11.74
N SER A 98 25.27 20.12 11.37
CA SER A 98 24.80 19.85 10.01
C SER A 98 25.36 20.86 9.00
N GLN A 99 25.71 20.38 7.80
CA GLN A 99 26.10 21.26 6.69
C GLN A 99 24.94 22.18 6.27
N VAL A 100 23.70 21.71 6.44
CA VAL A 100 22.48 22.50 6.21
C VAL A 100 22.50 23.78 7.06
N ARG A 101 22.88 23.71 8.34
CA ARG A 101 22.97 24.90 9.20
C ARG A 101 24.04 25.88 8.73
N GLN A 102 25.17 25.40 8.20
CA GLN A 102 26.23 26.27 7.68
C GLN A 102 25.81 26.98 6.39
N ILE A 103 25.10 26.28 5.51
CA ILE A 103 24.49 26.86 4.30
C ILE A 103 23.46 27.93 4.69
N LEU A 104 22.60 27.63 5.67
CA LEU A 104 21.60 28.58 6.17
C LEU A 104 22.22 29.80 6.84
N LYS A 105 23.30 29.65 7.62
CA LYS A 105 24.03 30.80 8.20
C LYS A 105 24.66 31.68 7.12
N THR A 106 25.23 31.05 6.09
CA THR A 106 25.82 31.78 4.96
C THR A 106 24.74 32.50 4.15
N GLY A 107 23.58 31.87 3.94
CA GLY A 107 22.40 32.49 3.34
C GLY A 107 21.87 33.65 4.16
N GLN A 108 21.74 33.48 5.48
CA GLN A 108 21.31 34.53 6.41
C GLN A 108 22.27 35.73 6.38
N ALA A 109 23.58 35.51 6.35
CA ALA A 109 24.56 36.58 6.26
C ALA A 109 24.42 37.39 4.94
N ARG A 110 24.12 36.71 3.83
CA ARG A 110 23.85 37.35 2.52
C ARG A 110 22.50 38.07 2.47
N ILE A 111 21.50 37.59 3.19
CA ILE A 111 20.20 38.26 3.28
C ILE A 111 20.31 39.50 4.18
N LEU A 112 21.07 39.41 5.27
CA LEU A 112 21.32 40.53 6.19
C LEU A 112 22.36 41.53 5.67
N SER A 113 23.01 41.27 4.53
CA SER A 113 23.88 42.27 3.90
C SER A 113 23.10 43.36 3.17
N TYR A 114 21.79 43.20 2.94
CA TYR A 114 20.94 44.25 2.42
C TYR A 114 20.50 45.20 3.54
N ASP A 115 20.79 46.50 3.40
CA ASP A 115 20.56 47.50 4.45
C ASP A 115 19.11 47.57 4.95
N CYS A 116 18.14 47.40 4.05
CA CYS A 116 16.73 47.39 4.41
C CYS A 116 16.37 46.16 5.27
N VAL A 117 16.88 44.98 4.92
CA VAL A 117 16.64 43.74 5.65
C VAL A 117 17.36 43.75 6.98
N LYS A 118 18.58 44.27 7.03
CA LYS A 118 19.34 44.48 8.25
C LYS A 118 18.62 45.42 9.22
N CYS A 119 18.12 46.56 8.74
CA CYS A 119 17.37 47.50 9.57
C CYS A 119 16.09 46.89 10.15
N MET A 120 15.34 46.12 9.35
CA MET A 120 14.16 45.40 9.83
C MET A 120 14.53 44.33 10.87
N TRP A 121 15.58 43.55 10.60
CA TRP A 121 16.08 42.51 11.49
C TRP A 121 16.54 43.08 12.84
N ASP A 122 17.30 44.17 12.82
CA ASP A 122 17.76 44.83 14.04
C ASP A 122 16.59 45.44 14.82
N CYS A 123 15.57 45.98 14.14
CA CYS A 123 14.35 46.47 14.77
C CYS A 123 13.57 45.32 15.43
N ALA A 124 13.42 44.18 14.74
CA ALA A 124 12.75 43.00 15.26
C ALA A 124 13.52 42.37 16.43
N ARG A 125 14.85 42.25 16.32
CA ARG A 125 15.72 41.76 17.40
C ARG A 125 15.66 42.65 18.63
N ASN A 126 15.67 43.98 18.46
CA ASN A 126 15.54 44.91 19.57
C ASN A 126 14.15 44.80 20.21
N GLY A 127 13.09 44.66 19.40
CA GLY A 127 11.74 44.38 19.87
C GLY A 127 11.66 43.08 20.68
N TRP A 128 12.33 42.02 20.23
CA TRP A 128 12.40 40.73 20.93
C TRP A 128 13.13 40.82 22.27
N ASN A 129 14.27 41.50 22.32
CA ASN A 129 15.03 41.69 23.57
C ASN A 129 14.23 42.53 24.58
N ASN A 130 13.56 43.58 24.11
CA ASN A 130 12.64 44.36 24.93
C ASN A 130 11.44 43.52 25.38
N GLY A 131 10.95 42.60 24.53
CA GLY A 131 9.92 41.64 24.86
C GLY A 131 10.33 40.66 25.97
N LYS A 132 11.58 40.17 25.94
CA LYS A 132 12.11 39.32 27.03
C LYS A 132 12.19 40.04 28.36
N GLN A 133 12.68 41.28 28.36
CA GLN A 133 12.71 42.12 29.54
C GLN A 133 11.29 42.37 30.07
N PHE A 134 10.35 42.65 29.16
CA PHE A 134 8.94 42.85 29.47
C PHE A 134 8.25 41.61 30.06
N VAL A 135 8.58 40.40 29.59
CA VAL A 135 8.08 39.16 30.20
C VAL A 135 8.57 39.01 31.65
N GLY A 136 9.82 39.41 31.94
CA GLY A 136 10.32 39.50 33.31
C GLY A 136 9.54 40.50 34.16
N GLU A 137 9.31 41.71 33.63
CA GLU A 137 8.50 42.75 34.30
C GLU A 137 7.05 42.28 34.57
N ILE A 138 6.43 41.49 33.67
CA ILE A 138 5.10 40.88 33.90
C ILE A 138 5.12 39.81 34.98
N GLN A 139 6.20 39.03 35.07
CA GLN A 139 6.34 37.98 36.08
C GLN A 139 6.47 38.58 37.49
N GLU A 140 7.13 39.74 37.60
CA GLU A 140 7.34 40.46 38.86
C GLU A 140 6.16 41.36 39.27
N ALA A 141 5.24 41.68 38.36
CA ALA A 141 4.08 42.52 38.67
C ALA A 141 3.00 41.74 39.45
N ASP A 142 2.56 42.28 40.59
CA ASP A 142 1.45 41.71 41.36
C ASP A 142 0.08 42.20 40.87
N GLY A 143 -0.85 41.26 40.69
CA GLY A 143 -2.23 41.52 40.28
C GLY A 143 -2.46 41.55 38.76
N LEU A 144 -3.58 40.97 38.33
CA LEU A 144 -3.94 40.81 36.91
C LEU A 144 -4.17 42.17 36.21
N GLU A 145 -4.73 43.15 36.90
CA GLU A 145 -5.01 44.48 36.37
C GLU A 145 -3.74 45.27 36.08
N ASN A 146 -2.74 45.17 36.95
CA ASN A 146 -1.42 45.77 36.76
C ASN A 146 -0.68 45.14 35.56
N LYS A 147 -0.75 43.81 35.42
CA LYS A 147 -0.19 43.10 34.25
C LYS A 147 -0.84 43.58 32.95
N LEU A 148 -2.17 43.71 32.93
CA LEU A 148 -2.90 44.13 31.74
C LEU A 148 -2.60 45.59 31.35
N ASN A 149 -2.53 46.49 32.33
CA ASN A 149 -2.19 47.89 32.10
C ASN A 149 -0.74 48.05 31.60
N LEU A 150 0.20 47.28 32.15
CA LEU A 150 1.59 47.24 31.71
C LEU A 150 1.70 46.76 30.25
N VAL A 151 0.96 45.69 29.89
CA VAL A 151 0.89 45.20 28.50
C VAL A 151 0.34 46.25 27.55
N LYS A 152 -0.78 46.88 27.91
CA LYS A 152 -1.43 47.89 27.07
C LYS A 152 -0.52 49.10 26.82
N MET A 153 0.15 49.59 27.87
CA MET A 153 1.07 50.72 27.77
C MET A 153 2.27 50.41 26.88
N ARG A 154 2.91 49.25 27.07
CA ARG A 154 4.08 48.82 26.28
C ARG A 154 3.74 48.54 24.82
N LEU A 155 2.59 47.91 24.55
CA LEU A 155 2.11 47.71 23.18
C LEU A 155 1.87 49.06 22.50
N HIS A 156 1.21 50.01 23.16
CA HIS A 156 0.94 51.33 22.59
C HIS A 156 2.25 52.10 22.31
N GLN A 157 3.20 52.07 23.25
CA GLN A 157 4.50 52.73 23.08
C GLN A 157 5.33 52.08 21.97
N GLY A 158 5.34 50.75 21.88
CA GLY A 158 6.01 50.01 20.82
C GLY A 158 5.41 50.28 19.44
N PHE A 159 4.08 50.24 19.32
CA PHE A 159 3.37 50.52 18.07
C PHE A 159 3.56 51.97 17.60
N SER A 160 3.45 52.95 18.51
CA SER A 160 3.65 54.37 18.16
C SER A 160 5.09 54.64 17.70
N HIS A 161 6.09 54.07 18.38
CA HIS A 161 7.50 54.21 17.98
C HIS A 161 7.80 53.53 16.65
N CYS A 162 7.29 52.31 16.43
CA CYS A 162 7.46 51.58 15.18
C CYS A 162 6.75 52.31 14.02
N LYS A 163 5.50 52.75 14.22
CA LYS A 163 4.75 53.55 13.25
C LYS A 163 5.50 54.82 12.84
N HIS A 164 6.04 55.58 13.81
CA HIS A 164 6.81 56.79 13.52
C HIS A 164 8.07 56.49 12.70
N ARG A 165 8.85 55.47 13.06
CA ARG A 165 10.05 55.09 12.31
C ARG A 165 9.74 54.57 10.90
N VAL A 166 8.66 53.80 10.74
CA VAL A 166 8.23 53.28 9.43
C VAL A 166 7.71 54.41 8.54
N MET A 167 6.90 55.34 9.07
CA MET A 167 6.35 56.43 8.25
C MET A 167 7.42 57.41 7.75
N HIS A 168 8.49 57.64 8.52
CA HIS A 168 9.57 58.54 8.13
C HIS A 168 10.72 57.84 7.39
N HIS A 169 10.62 56.53 7.11
CA HIS A 169 11.69 55.82 6.41
C HIS A 169 11.64 56.15 4.90
N PRO A 170 12.77 56.51 4.26
CA PRO A 170 12.80 56.90 2.84
C PRO A 170 12.32 55.81 1.87
N LEU A 171 12.44 54.53 2.25
CA LEU A 171 11.86 53.41 1.49
C LEU A 171 10.33 53.40 1.48
N THR A 172 9.67 53.96 2.50
CA THR A 172 8.21 53.95 2.61
C THR A 172 7.58 54.82 1.54
N GLU A 173 8.18 55.98 1.22
CA GLU A 173 7.75 56.83 0.11
C GLU A 173 8.04 56.21 -1.27
N ALA A 174 9.10 55.42 -1.39
CA ALA A 174 9.37 54.66 -2.62
C ALA A 174 8.37 53.50 -2.81
N LEU A 175 8.06 52.78 -1.73
CA LEU A 175 7.07 51.69 -1.72
C LEU A 175 5.65 52.21 -1.97
N LYS A 176 5.28 53.35 -1.38
CA LYS A 176 3.97 53.98 -1.57
C LYS A 176 3.74 54.37 -3.03
N ARG A 177 4.76 54.91 -3.71
CA ARG A 177 4.71 55.21 -5.15
C ARG A 177 4.57 53.94 -6.00
N LYS A 178 5.32 52.88 -5.68
CA LYS A 178 5.18 51.59 -6.38
C LYS A 178 3.82 50.95 -6.16
N TRP A 179 3.31 50.97 -4.92
CA TRP A 179 1.99 50.44 -4.55
C TRP A 179 0.85 51.15 -5.27
N ALA A 180 0.93 52.48 -5.43
CA ALA A 180 -0.07 53.25 -6.17
C ALA A 180 -0.17 52.85 -7.66
N GLY A 181 0.91 52.33 -8.24
CA GLY A 181 0.96 51.88 -9.63
C GLY A 181 0.54 50.42 -9.86
N LEU A 182 0.28 49.62 -8.82
CA LEU A 182 -0.22 48.25 -9.00
C LEU A 182 -1.71 48.26 -9.36
N SER A 183 -2.14 47.27 -10.17
CA SER A 183 -3.57 47.03 -10.41
C SER A 183 -4.26 46.54 -9.13
N GLU A 184 -5.57 46.76 -9.03
CA GLU A 184 -6.34 46.34 -7.86
C GLU A 184 -6.22 44.83 -7.60
N ASP A 185 -6.23 43.99 -8.63
CA ASP A 185 -6.07 42.53 -8.48
C ASP A 185 -4.76 42.15 -7.77
N TRP A 186 -3.65 42.79 -8.16
CA TRP A 186 -2.36 42.55 -7.53
C TRP A 186 -2.29 43.08 -6.09
N LYS A 187 -3.01 44.16 -5.77
CA LYS A 187 -3.14 44.64 -4.38
C LYS A 187 -3.86 43.61 -3.52
N HIS A 188 -4.93 42.98 -4.03
CA HIS A 188 -5.64 41.92 -3.32
C HIS A 188 -4.76 40.68 -3.13
N VAL A 189 -4.04 40.24 -4.17
CA VAL A 189 -3.10 39.11 -4.07
C VAL A 189 -2.00 39.38 -3.04
N LEU A 190 -1.42 40.58 -3.03
CA LEU A 190 -0.40 40.95 -2.05
C LEU A 190 -0.97 41.08 -0.64
N ALA A 191 -2.16 41.63 -0.47
CA ALA A 191 -2.82 41.74 0.84
C ALA A 191 -3.14 40.35 1.43
N ILE A 192 -3.67 39.43 0.62
CA ILE A 192 -3.92 38.03 1.02
C ILE A 192 -2.60 37.33 1.35
N SER A 193 -1.57 37.50 0.51
CA SER A 193 -0.26 36.89 0.73
C SER A 193 0.40 37.41 2.02
N LEU A 194 0.27 38.71 2.30
CA LEU A 194 0.76 39.33 3.54
C LEU A 194 -0.04 38.83 4.75
N ALA A 195 -1.37 38.71 4.64
CA ALA A 195 -2.22 38.18 5.70
C ALA A 195 -1.88 36.73 6.03
N VAL A 196 -1.69 35.87 5.02
CA VAL A 196 -1.23 34.49 5.20
C VAL A 196 0.15 34.46 5.84
N LEU A 197 1.10 35.27 5.38
CA LEU A 197 2.42 35.36 6.00
C LEU A 197 2.35 35.78 7.47
N VAL A 198 1.51 36.75 7.81
CA VAL A 198 1.31 37.19 9.21
C VAL A 198 0.70 36.07 10.05
N VAL A 199 -0.30 35.36 9.56
CA VAL A 199 -0.89 34.20 10.26
C VAL A 199 0.17 33.12 10.48
N LEU A 200 0.97 32.80 9.47
CA LEU A 200 2.06 31.82 9.58
C LEU A 200 3.13 32.26 10.57
N LEU A 201 3.49 33.54 10.60
CA LEU A 201 4.42 34.09 11.59
C LEU A 201 3.84 34.08 13.01
N LEU A 202 2.53 34.32 13.17
CA LEU A 202 1.86 34.25 14.48
C LEU A 202 1.78 32.81 15.00
N VAL A 203 1.51 31.84 14.12
CA VAL A 203 1.54 30.41 14.45
C VAL A 203 2.97 29.97 14.81
N ASP A 204 3.98 30.49 14.12
CA ASP A 204 5.38 30.23 14.44
C ASP A 204 5.80 30.81 15.80
N VAL A 205 5.33 32.01 16.16
CA VAL A 205 5.57 32.61 17.48
C VAL A 205 4.93 31.78 18.61
N GLN A 206 3.83 31.09 18.34
CA GLN A 206 3.13 30.27 19.33
C GLN A 206 3.79 28.89 19.55
N HIS A 207 4.48 28.33 18.55
CA HIS A 207 5.14 27.03 18.66
C HIS A 207 6.64 27.18 18.98
N LYS A 208 7.07 26.60 20.10
CA LYS A 208 8.49 26.62 20.55
C LYS A 208 9.45 25.87 19.62
N ASP A 209 8.94 25.14 18.63
CA ASP A 209 9.70 24.19 17.81
C ASP A 209 10.32 24.81 16.53
N GLY A 210 10.01 26.09 16.25
CA GLY A 210 10.63 26.87 15.18
C GLY A 210 10.04 26.66 13.77
N LEU A 211 10.29 27.66 12.90
CA LEU A 211 9.69 27.87 11.57
C LEU A 211 9.62 26.64 10.64
N ILE A 212 10.62 25.76 10.73
CA ILE A 212 10.72 24.59 9.86
C ILE A 212 9.61 23.57 10.22
N GLN A 213 9.34 23.39 11.51
CA GLN A 213 8.41 22.38 11.97
C GLN A 213 6.97 22.90 12.01
N SER A 214 6.79 24.19 12.28
CA SER A 214 5.47 24.83 12.39
C SER A 214 4.84 25.17 11.03
N VAL A 215 5.64 25.58 10.03
CA VAL A 215 5.11 26.15 8.78
C VAL A 215 5.54 25.35 7.56
N ILE A 216 6.83 25.03 7.45
CA ILE A 216 7.36 24.37 6.26
C ILE A 216 6.81 22.96 6.15
N PHE A 217 6.86 22.18 7.24
CA PHE A 217 6.41 20.78 7.21
C PHE A 217 4.91 20.64 6.85
N PRO A 218 3.97 21.41 7.44
CA PRO A 218 2.56 21.35 7.02
C PRO A 218 2.30 21.77 5.57
N VAL A 219 3.02 22.78 5.07
CA VAL A 219 2.87 23.23 3.67
C VAL A 219 3.37 22.16 2.70
N PHE A 220 4.54 21.58 2.96
CA PHE A 220 5.06 20.47 2.14
C PHE A 220 4.16 19.23 2.26
N HIS A 221 3.69 18.90 3.45
CA HIS A 221 2.76 17.79 3.66
C HIS A 221 1.46 18.00 2.86
N THR A 222 0.89 19.22 2.88
CA THR A 222 -0.30 19.56 2.09
C THR A 222 -0.01 19.46 0.59
N PHE A 223 1.14 19.94 0.14
CA PHE A 223 1.56 19.82 -1.25
C PHE A 223 1.71 18.36 -1.70
N PHE A 224 2.40 17.52 -0.91
CA PHE A 224 2.55 16.10 -1.21
C PHE A 224 1.22 15.36 -1.17
N PHE A 225 0.31 15.73 -0.27
CA PHE A 225 -1.03 15.17 -0.22
C PHE A 225 -1.82 15.50 -1.49
N ILE A 226 -1.84 16.76 -1.92
CA ILE A 226 -2.49 17.18 -3.18
C ILE A 226 -1.86 16.46 -4.37
N PHE A 227 -0.52 16.37 -4.41
CA PHE A 227 0.19 15.66 -5.48
C PHE A 227 -0.16 14.17 -5.51
N HIS A 228 -0.23 13.52 -4.35
CA HIS A 228 -0.63 12.12 -4.23
C HIS A 228 -2.06 11.90 -4.75
N GLU A 229 -3.02 12.74 -4.36
CA GLU A 229 -4.40 12.65 -4.85
C GLU A 229 -4.52 12.88 -6.35
N LEU A 230 -3.76 13.83 -6.91
CA LEU A 230 -3.69 14.05 -8.36
C LEU A 230 -3.10 12.84 -9.09
N LEU A 231 -2.04 12.25 -8.55
CA LEU A 231 -1.43 11.04 -9.11
C LEU A 231 -2.39 9.86 -9.05
N ALA A 232 -3.09 9.68 -7.92
CA ALA A 232 -4.11 8.65 -7.76
C ALA A 232 -5.26 8.82 -8.76
N CYS A 233 -5.71 10.06 -8.99
CA CYS A 233 -6.70 10.37 -10.02
C CYS A 233 -6.20 10.02 -11.43
N LEU A 234 -4.95 10.36 -11.77
CA LEU A 234 -4.35 10.03 -13.07
C LEU A 234 -4.24 8.51 -13.26
N VAL A 235 -3.76 7.79 -12.25
CA VAL A 235 -3.70 6.32 -12.27
C VAL A 235 -5.10 5.75 -12.43
N TYR A 236 -6.10 6.25 -11.72
CA TYR A 236 -7.48 5.81 -11.85
C TYR A 236 -8.05 6.02 -13.26
N ILE A 237 -7.79 7.17 -13.88
CA ILE A 237 -8.22 7.48 -15.26
C ILE A 237 -7.60 6.52 -16.27
N VAL A 238 -6.35 6.07 -16.06
CA VAL A 238 -5.66 5.15 -16.97
C VAL A 238 -6.05 3.69 -16.70
N VAL A 239 -6.11 3.28 -15.43
CA VAL A 239 -6.35 1.89 -15.04
C VAL A 239 -7.81 1.49 -15.27
N ARG A 240 -8.77 2.39 -15.03
CA ARG A 240 -10.20 2.08 -15.20
C ARG A 240 -10.59 1.60 -16.61
N PRO A 241 -10.23 2.29 -17.72
CA PRO A 241 -10.57 1.82 -19.06
C PRO A 241 -9.85 0.52 -19.42
N LEU A 242 -8.61 0.32 -18.97
CA LEU A 242 -7.88 -0.93 -19.18
C LEU A 242 -8.55 -2.10 -18.45
N TYR A 243 -8.96 -1.89 -17.20
CA TYR A 243 -9.68 -2.87 -16.41
C TYR A 243 -11.06 -3.22 -17.02
N CYS A 244 -11.83 -2.21 -17.45
CA CYS A 244 -13.09 -2.41 -18.14
C CYS A 244 -12.90 -3.14 -19.48
N SER A 245 -11.86 -2.79 -20.26
CA SER A 245 -11.53 -3.48 -21.50
C SER A 245 -11.18 -4.94 -21.24
N PHE A 246 -10.37 -5.22 -20.22
CA PHE A 246 -9.98 -6.58 -19.84
C PHE A 246 -11.19 -7.42 -19.42
N LEU A 247 -12.06 -6.90 -18.57
CA LEU A 247 -13.30 -7.58 -18.18
C LEU A 247 -14.19 -7.88 -19.39
N CYS A 248 -14.35 -6.93 -20.30
CA CYS A 248 -15.12 -7.13 -21.53
C CYS A 248 -14.51 -8.25 -22.39
N THR A 249 -13.18 -8.29 -22.54
CA THR A 249 -12.52 -9.36 -23.30
C THR A 249 -12.68 -10.74 -22.64
N MET A 250 -12.65 -10.81 -21.31
CA MET A 250 -12.84 -12.06 -20.57
C MET A 250 -14.29 -12.58 -20.70
N GLU A 251 -15.28 -11.70 -20.64
CA GLU A 251 -16.69 -12.07 -20.81
C GLU A 251 -16.99 -12.60 -22.21
N VAL A 252 -16.44 -11.93 -23.23
CA VAL A 252 -16.53 -12.38 -24.63
C VAL A 252 -15.85 -13.74 -24.81
N ALA A 253 -14.67 -13.94 -24.21
CA ALA A 253 -13.96 -15.22 -24.27
C ALA A 253 -14.75 -16.35 -23.58
N SER A 254 -15.36 -16.08 -22.42
CA SER A 254 -16.21 -17.05 -21.72
C SER A 254 -17.42 -17.43 -22.56
N THR A 255 -18.13 -16.44 -23.12
CA THR A 255 -19.29 -16.67 -23.99
C THR A 255 -18.91 -17.51 -25.22
N LEU A 256 -17.74 -17.23 -25.82
CA LEU A 256 -17.25 -17.99 -26.96
C LEU A 256 -16.92 -19.45 -26.59
N ALA A 257 -16.35 -19.67 -25.39
CA ALA A 257 -16.08 -21.00 -24.88
C ALA A 257 -17.38 -21.79 -24.64
N ASP A 258 -18.39 -21.16 -24.02
CA ASP A 258 -19.69 -21.78 -23.77
C ASP A 258 -20.38 -22.18 -25.08
N VAL A 259 -20.41 -21.29 -26.08
CA VAL A 259 -20.95 -21.59 -27.41
C VAL A 259 -20.20 -22.75 -28.07
N THR A 260 -18.87 -22.80 -27.91
CA THR A 260 -18.05 -23.88 -28.48
C THR A 260 -18.37 -25.22 -27.82
N VAL A 261 -18.51 -25.25 -26.48
CA VAL A 261 -18.85 -26.46 -25.72
C VAL A 261 -20.25 -26.96 -26.08
N GLU A 262 -21.26 -26.09 -26.10
CA GLU A 262 -22.64 -26.44 -26.48
C GLU A 262 -22.72 -26.98 -27.92
N THR A 263 -21.97 -26.37 -28.84
CA THR A 263 -21.87 -26.85 -30.23
C THR A 263 -21.26 -28.26 -30.29
N LEU A 264 -20.18 -28.51 -29.55
CA LEU A 264 -19.53 -29.83 -29.49
C LEU A 264 -20.46 -30.88 -28.87
N VAL A 265 -21.14 -30.56 -27.77
CA VAL A 265 -22.12 -31.44 -27.12
C VAL A 265 -23.25 -31.80 -28.08
N SER A 266 -23.77 -30.81 -28.82
CA SER A 266 -24.82 -31.02 -29.83
C SER A 266 -24.36 -31.97 -30.95
N VAL A 267 -23.13 -31.82 -31.43
CA VAL A 267 -22.54 -32.74 -32.43
C VAL A 267 -22.41 -34.15 -31.88
N ILE A 268 -21.93 -34.31 -30.64
CA ILE A 268 -21.81 -35.63 -29.99
C ILE A 268 -23.18 -36.28 -29.82
N GLN A 269 -24.19 -35.52 -29.36
CA GLN A 269 -25.55 -36.01 -29.22
C GLN A 269 -26.15 -36.46 -30.56
N MET A 270 -25.89 -35.71 -31.63
CA MET A 270 -26.31 -36.10 -32.98
C MET A 270 -25.65 -37.42 -33.40
N ILE A 271 -24.34 -37.57 -33.21
CA ILE A 271 -23.62 -38.83 -33.51
C ILE A 271 -24.19 -39.99 -32.69
N MET A 272 -24.40 -39.79 -31.38
CA MET A 272 -24.99 -40.80 -30.50
C MET A 272 -26.40 -41.19 -30.95
N ALA A 273 -27.23 -40.23 -31.37
CA ALA A 273 -28.55 -40.50 -31.91
C ALA A 273 -28.47 -41.36 -33.19
N PHE A 274 -27.53 -41.06 -34.09
CA PHE A 274 -27.30 -41.88 -35.29
C PHE A 274 -26.86 -43.32 -34.96
N ILE A 275 -26.08 -43.53 -33.90
CA ILE A 275 -25.63 -44.86 -33.47
C ILE A 275 -26.76 -45.63 -32.75
N VAL A 276 -27.55 -44.94 -31.92
CA VAL A 276 -28.59 -45.54 -31.08
C VAL A 276 -29.85 -45.84 -31.89
N LEU A 277 -30.19 -45.04 -32.90
CA LEU A 277 -31.42 -45.20 -33.69
C LEU A 277 -31.53 -46.61 -34.32
N PRO A 278 -30.52 -47.16 -35.03
CA PRO A 278 -30.59 -48.53 -35.57
C PRO A 278 -30.77 -49.59 -34.49
N MET A 279 -30.12 -49.43 -33.33
CA MET A 279 -30.26 -50.36 -32.21
C MET A 279 -31.68 -50.35 -31.64
N THR A 280 -32.26 -49.17 -31.45
CA THR A 280 -33.65 -49.03 -30.99
C THR A 280 -34.66 -49.60 -31.99
N MET A 281 -34.42 -49.40 -33.30
CA MET A 281 -35.24 -50.01 -34.35
C MET A 281 -35.13 -51.54 -34.35
N ALA A 282 -33.93 -52.09 -34.18
CA ALA A 282 -33.71 -53.53 -34.09
C ALA A 282 -34.40 -54.13 -32.84
N LEU A 283 -34.30 -53.48 -31.68
CA LEU A 283 -35.00 -53.90 -30.47
C LEU A 283 -36.52 -53.86 -30.64
N GLY A 284 -37.04 -52.80 -31.27
CA GLY A 284 -38.46 -52.70 -31.60
C GLY A 284 -38.93 -53.83 -32.53
N LEU A 285 -38.11 -54.16 -33.55
CA LEU A 285 -38.40 -55.27 -34.46
C LEU A 285 -38.42 -56.61 -33.72
N ILE A 286 -37.43 -56.87 -32.85
CA ILE A 286 -37.37 -58.08 -32.01
C ILE A 286 -38.63 -58.18 -31.15
N GLN A 287 -39.04 -57.09 -30.49
CA GLN A 287 -40.22 -57.07 -29.64
C GLN A 287 -41.50 -57.39 -30.43
N VAL A 288 -41.66 -56.83 -31.64
CA VAL A 288 -42.79 -57.14 -32.53
C VAL A 288 -42.78 -58.61 -32.95
N VAL A 289 -41.63 -59.15 -33.33
CA VAL A 289 -41.49 -60.57 -33.70
C VAL A 289 -41.84 -61.47 -32.53
N THR A 290 -41.28 -61.23 -31.33
CA THR A 290 -41.57 -62.01 -30.12
C THR A 290 -43.05 -61.93 -29.74
N ALA A 291 -43.68 -60.76 -29.83
CA ALA A 291 -45.11 -60.60 -29.57
C ALA A 291 -45.98 -61.36 -30.59
N THR A 292 -45.60 -61.33 -31.87
CA THR A 292 -46.29 -62.05 -32.95
C THR A 292 -46.18 -63.56 -32.74
N VAL A 293 -44.98 -64.08 -32.49
CA VAL A 293 -44.75 -65.50 -32.16
C VAL A 293 -45.52 -65.90 -30.91
N GLY A 294 -45.51 -65.08 -29.86
CA GLY A 294 -46.26 -65.32 -28.63
C GLY A 294 -47.78 -65.40 -28.87
N THR A 295 -48.32 -64.51 -29.70
CA THR A 295 -49.73 -64.54 -30.11
C THR A 295 -50.04 -65.81 -30.90
N ILE A 296 -49.23 -66.13 -31.92
CA ILE A 296 -49.37 -67.34 -32.72
C ILE A 296 -49.35 -68.59 -31.84
N MET A 297 -48.41 -68.70 -30.92
CA MET A 297 -48.31 -69.85 -30.00
C MET A 297 -49.53 -69.95 -29.09
N ARG A 298 -49.98 -68.83 -28.50
CA ARG A 298 -51.18 -68.80 -27.64
C ARG A 298 -52.46 -69.15 -28.38
N THR A 299 -52.57 -68.82 -29.67
CA THR A 299 -53.78 -69.14 -30.46
C THR A 299 -53.71 -70.53 -31.08
N LEU A 300 -52.57 -70.92 -31.66
CA LEU A 300 -52.43 -72.19 -32.37
C LEU A 300 -52.32 -73.38 -31.42
N ILE A 301 -51.62 -73.27 -30.30
CA ILE A 301 -51.45 -74.41 -29.37
C ILE A 301 -52.82 -74.93 -28.87
N PRO A 302 -53.74 -74.10 -28.35
CA PRO A 302 -55.05 -74.57 -27.94
C PRO A 302 -55.87 -75.11 -29.11
N LEU A 303 -55.72 -74.55 -30.32
CA LEU A 303 -56.38 -75.04 -31.53
C LEU A 303 -55.88 -76.45 -31.90
N PHE A 304 -54.56 -76.67 -31.88
CA PHE A 304 -53.96 -77.99 -32.08
C PHE A 304 -54.38 -78.98 -30.98
N ILE A 305 -54.40 -78.56 -29.73
CA ILE A 305 -54.87 -79.37 -28.60
C ILE A 305 -56.36 -79.72 -28.79
N LEU A 306 -57.21 -78.76 -29.13
CA LEU A 306 -58.62 -79.00 -29.43
C LEU A 306 -58.79 -79.95 -30.62
N LEU A 307 -58.06 -79.77 -31.72
CA LEU A 307 -58.06 -80.71 -32.85
C LEU A 307 -57.58 -82.11 -32.46
N TYR A 308 -56.63 -82.21 -31.52
CA TYR A 308 -56.18 -83.49 -30.97
C TYR A 308 -57.26 -84.16 -30.11
N PHE A 309 -58.02 -83.39 -29.32
CA PHE A 309 -59.07 -83.91 -28.43
C PHE A 309 -60.46 -84.04 -29.08
N ILE A 310 -60.75 -83.36 -30.19
CA ILE A 310 -62.03 -83.47 -30.92
C ILE A 310 -62.07 -84.82 -31.65
N SER A 311 -62.76 -85.76 -31.01
CA SER A 311 -63.38 -87.00 -31.52
C SER A 311 -62.47 -88.04 -32.23
N PRO A 312 -62.33 -89.25 -31.65
CA PRO A 312 -61.71 -90.43 -32.28
C PRO A 312 -62.24 -90.75 -33.69
N SER A 313 -63.49 -90.37 -33.99
CA SER A 313 -64.10 -90.58 -35.31
C SER A 313 -63.46 -89.72 -36.41
N VAL A 314 -63.07 -88.49 -36.10
CA VAL A 314 -62.38 -87.60 -37.05
C VAL A 314 -60.93 -88.06 -37.24
N GLN A 315 -60.26 -88.48 -36.17
CA GLN A 315 -58.92 -89.07 -36.26
C GLN A 315 -58.91 -90.34 -37.14
N HIS A 316 -59.93 -91.21 -37.01
CA HIS A 316 -60.09 -92.37 -37.87
C HIS A 316 -60.33 -91.99 -39.34
N HIS A 317 -61.16 -90.97 -39.62
CA HIS A 317 -61.43 -90.53 -40.98
C HIS A 317 -60.21 -89.90 -41.65
N CYS A 318 -59.45 -89.06 -40.95
CA CYS A 318 -58.19 -88.50 -41.45
C CYS A 318 -57.14 -89.58 -41.74
N ARG A 319 -56.96 -90.57 -40.84
CA ARG A 319 -56.04 -91.70 -41.09
C ARG A 319 -56.47 -92.51 -42.30
N ALA A 320 -57.77 -92.73 -42.49
CA ALA A 320 -58.30 -93.44 -43.65
C ALA A 320 -58.06 -92.69 -44.97
N VAL A 321 -58.20 -91.36 -45.00
CA VAL A 321 -57.92 -90.54 -46.20
C VAL A 321 -56.43 -90.50 -46.50
N LEU A 322 -55.57 -90.33 -45.49
CA LEU A 322 -54.12 -90.30 -45.67
C LEU A 322 -53.58 -91.62 -46.24
N ALA A 323 -54.10 -92.76 -45.75
CA ALA A 323 -53.73 -94.09 -46.26
C ALA A 323 -54.11 -94.29 -47.73
N ARG A 324 -55.25 -93.73 -48.18
CA ARG A 324 -55.66 -93.77 -49.59
C ARG A 324 -54.73 -92.95 -50.49
N LEU A 325 -54.33 -91.76 -50.04
CA LEU A 325 -53.39 -90.91 -50.79
C LEU A 325 -52.00 -91.53 -50.90
N GLN A 326 -51.50 -92.16 -49.83
CA GLN A 326 -50.23 -92.91 -49.90
C GLN A 326 -50.31 -94.08 -50.87
N HIS A 327 -51.42 -94.83 -50.89
CA HIS A 327 -51.62 -95.89 -51.87
C HIS A 327 -51.69 -95.37 -53.31
N GLN A 328 -52.35 -94.24 -53.55
CA GLN A 328 -52.39 -93.63 -54.88
C GLN A 328 -50.99 -93.17 -55.32
N ASN A 329 -50.22 -92.54 -54.42
CA ASN A 329 -48.87 -92.08 -54.73
C ASN A 329 -47.92 -93.25 -55.04
N HIS A 330 -48.02 -94.34 -54.28
CA HIS A 330 -47.20 -95.53 -54.51
C HIS A 330 -47.58 -96.29 -55.79
N ASN A 331 -48.87 -96.33 -56.13
CA ASN A 331 -49.32 -96.88 -57.42
C ASN A 331 -48.92 -95.98 -58.60
N GLN A 332 -48.79 -94.68 -58.39
CA GLN A 332 -48.34 -93.72 -59.41
C GLN A 332 -46.82 -93.80 -59.64
N GLU A 333 -46.04 -94.19 -58.62
CA GLU A 333 -44.60 -94.47 -58.73
C GLU A 333 -44.28 -95.82 -59.39
N GLN A 334 -45.16 -96.82 -59.30
CA GLN A 334 -44.98 -98.14 -59.93
C GLN A 334 -45.54 -98.24 -61.36
N GLY A 335 -46.26 -97.21 -61.82
CA GLY A 335 -46.88 -97.13 -63.15
C GLY A 335 -46.10 -96.32 -64.19
N ASN A 336 -44.89 -95.87 -63.87
CA ASN A 336 -43.92 -95.19 -64.77
C ASN A 336 -42.62 -95.99 -64.84
#